data_AF-A0A9X8VG61-F1
#
_entry.id   AF-A0A9X8VG61-F1
#
_cell.length_a   1.000
_cell.length_b   1.000
_cell.length_c   1.000
_cell.angle_alpha   90.00
_cell.angle_beta   90.00
_cell.angle_gamma   90.00
#
_symmetry.space_group_name_H-M   'P 1'
#
loop_
_entity.id
_entity.type
_entity.pdbx_description
1 polymer ?
#
loop_
_entity_poly.entity_id
_entity_poly.type
_entity_poly.pdbx_seq_one_letter_code
_entity_poly.pdbx_strand_id
1 'polypeptide(L)'
;MLNAWHQPVPPFVVKQGQRLDITLWLQGDELPERVFLRAEPDNEEWLLTMKAQRHEGMRRYQASLTLNEGEPTRRYCFKLLWADRQQWFGPQGWSPTPPGQLAQFAVDEPDNGPAWVAD
;
A
#
# COMPACT_ATOMS: atom_id res chain seq x y z
N MET A 1 -16.91 -0.84 14.81
CA MET A 1 -16.08 0.26 14.24
C MET A 1 -14.86 -0.35 13.55
N LEU A 2 -14.43 0.16 12.39
CA LEU A 2 -13.30 -0.41 11.64
C LEU A 2 -11.98 0.27 12.01
N ASN A 3 -11.05 -0.51 12.53
CA ASN A 3 -9.69 -0.10 12.83
C ASN A 3 -8.75 -0.58 11.72
N ALA A 4 -7.75 0.25 11.40
CA ALA A 4 -6.71 -0.04 10.43
C ALA A 4 -5.34 0.31 11.01
N TRP A 5 -4.35 -0.54 10.73
CA TRP A 5 -2.96 -0.30 11.08
C TRP A 5 -2.06 -0.51 9.88
N HIS A 6 -1.29 0.53 9.59
CA HIS A 6 -0.22 0.53 8.61
C HIS A 6 0.72 1.70 8.91
N GLN A 7 2.02 1.47 8.76
CA GLN A 7 3.04 2.51 8.70
C GLN A 7 4.00 2.16 7.55
N PRO A 8 4.67 3.14 6.91
CA PRO A 8 5.55 2.87 5.77
C PRO A 8 6.92 2.29 6.20
N VAL A 9 6.92 1.37 7.17
CA VAL A 9 8.11 0.75 7.80
C VAL A 9 7.81 -0.69 8.22
N PRO A 10 8.81 -1.52 8.56
CA PRO A 10 8.57 -2.85 9.12
C PRO A 10 7.69 -2.82 10.38
N PRO A 11 6.83 -3.82 10.61
CA PRO A 11 6.64 -5.03 9.79
C PRO A 11 5.66 -4.84 8.62
N PHE A 12 5.12 -3.64 8.40
CA PHE A 12 4.08 -3.38 7.41
C PHE A 12 4.64 -3.24 6.00
N VAL A 13 5.86 -2.74 5.85
CA VAL A 13 6.59 -2.66 4.59
C VAL A 13 7.90 -3.41 4.76
N VAL A 14 8.11 -4.44 3.94
CA VAL A 14 9.35 -5.22 3.95
C VAL A 14 9.88 -5.32 2.52
N LYS A 15 11.12 -4.87 2.31
CA LYS A 15 11.82 -5.04 1.03
C LYS A 15 12.26 -6.49 0.87
N GLN A 16 11.98 -7.06 -0.30
CA GLN A 16 12.33 -8.43 -0.69
C GLN A 16 12.95 -8.41 -2.09
N GLY A 17 14.24 -8.08 -2.17
CA GLY A 17 14.90 -7.84 -3.46
C GLY A 17 14.26 -6.67 -4.21
N GLN A 18 13.72 -6.95 -5.40
CA GLN A 18 13.10 -5.96 -6.28
C GLN A 18 11.59 -5.74 -6.04
N ARG A 19 11.12 -5.97 -4.82
CA ARG A 19 9.73 -5.68 -4.45
C ARG A 19 9.60 -5.22 -3.00
N LEU A 20 8.53 -4.49 -2.72
CA LEU A 20 8.05 -4.16 -1.38
C LEU A 20 6.82 -5.03 -1.08
N ASP A 21 6.93 -5.87 -0.05
CA ASP A 21 5.77 -6.56 0.50
C ASP A 21 5.07 -5.62 1.49
N ILE A 22 3.88 -5.16 1.11
CA ILE A 22 3.10 -4.14 1.82
C ILE A 22 1.88 -4.79 2.46
N THR A 23 1.67 -4.49 3.75
CA THR A 23 0.70 -5.14 4.61
C THR A 23 -0.21 -4.11 5.30
N LEU A 24 -1.53 -4.34 5.24
CA LEU A 24 -2.54 -3.60 6.00
C LEU A 24 -3.20 -4.56 7.00
N TRP A 25 -3.34 -4.16 8.26
CA TRP A 25 -4.12 -4.90 9.25
C TRP A 25 -5.45 -4.22 9.47
N LEU A 26 -6.54 -5.00 9.45
CA LEU A 26 -7.89 -4.53 9.74
C LEU A 26 -8.51 -5.33 10.88
N GLN A 27 -9.26 -4.65 11.73
CA GLN A 27 -10.10 -5.27 12.75
C GLN A 27 -11.41 -4.49 12.88
N GLY A 28 -12.53 -5.22 12.93
CA GLY A 28 -13.85 -4.62 13.07
C GLY A 28 -14.94 -5.57 12.59
N ASP A 29 -16.18 -5.13 12.75
CA ASP A 29 -17.38 -5.96 12.52
C ASP A 29 -17.70 -6.12 11.02
N GLU A 30 -17.47 -5.06 10.24
CA GLU A 30 -17.74 -5.01 8.80
C GLU A 30 -16.44 -4.87 8.01
N LEU A 31 -15.74 -5.98 7.81
CA LEU A 31 -14.54 -6.00 6.97
C LEU A 31 -14.89 -5.84 5.48
N PRO A 32 -14.01 -5.21 4.68
CA PRO A 32 -14.23 -5.04 3.25
C PRO A 32 -14.22 -6.39 2.52
N GLU A 33 -15.00 -6.48 1.45
CA GLU A 33 -14.99 -7.62 0.52
C GLU A 33 -13.67 -7.68 -0.26
N ARG A 34 -13.10 -6.51 -0.57
CA ARG A 34 -11.84 -6.41 -1.30
C ARG A 34 -10.99 -5.25 -0.80
N VAL A 35 -9.68 -5.46 -0.77
CA VAL A 35 -8.70 -4.40 -0.50
C VAL A 35 -7.70 -4.38 -1.65
N PHE A 36 -7.41 -3.19 -2.13
CA PHE A 36 -6.36 -2.94 -3.09
C PHE A 36 -5.28 -2.08 -2.46
N LEU A 37 -4.04 -2.40 -2.77
CA LEU A 37 -2.95 -1.46 -2.71
C LEU A 37 -3.00 -0.63 -4.00
N ARG A 38 -3.20 0.66 -3.85
CA ARG A 38 -3.24 1.60 -4.97
C ARG A 38 -1.89 2.31 -5.05
N ALA A 39 -1.25 2.28 -6.20
CA ALA A 39 0.04 2.94 -6.45
C ALA A 39 0.03 3.73 -7.78
N GLU A 40 1.00 4.63 -7.92
CA GLU A 40 1.28 5.42 -9.14
C GLU A 40 2.79 5.43 -9.39
N PRO A 41 3.40 4.31 -9.81
CA PRO A 41 4.84 4.28 -10.06
C PRO A 41 5.26 5.20 -11.22
N ASP A 42 4.40 5.39 -12.22
CA ASP A 42 4.65 6.14 -13.45
C ASP A 42 3.57 7.20 -13.75
N ASN A 43 2.88 7.66 -12.70
CA ASN A 43 1.66 8.48 -12.75
C ASN A 43 0.40 7.78 -13.29
N GLU A 44 0.45 6.49 -13.65
CA GLU A 44 -0.74 5.70 -13.96
C GLU A 44 -1.25 4.96 -12.72
N GLU A 45 -2.57 4.84 -12.58
CA GLU A 45 -3.14 4.12 -11.45
C GLU A 45 -2.96 2.61 -11.58
N TRP A 46 -2.33 2.02 -10.57
CA TRP A 46 -2.26 0.58 -10.39
C TRP A 46 -3.09 0.15 -9.20
N LEU A 47 -3.95 -0.85 -9.38
CA LEU A 47 -4.76 -1.46 -8.32
C LEU A 47 -4.35 -2.91 -8.07
N LEU A 48 -3.42 -3.11 -7.15
CA LEU A 48 -2.93 -4.43 -6.78
C LEU A 48 -3.87 -5.06 -5.76
N THR A 49 -4.54 -6.16 -6.13
CA THR A 49 -5.44 -6.87 -5.21
C THR A 49 -4.64 -7.47 -4.05
N MET A 50 -5.03 -7.15 -2.81
CA MET A 50 -4.37 -7.67 -1.62
C MET A 50 -4.94 -9.03 -1.20
N LYS A 51 -4.07 -9.97 -0.88
CA LYS A 51 -4.44 -11.29 -0.35
C LYS A 51 -4.77 -11.18 1.15
N ALA A 52 -5.95 -11.64 1.52
CA ALA A 52 -6.42 -11.64 2.91
C ALA A 52 -6.01 -12.91 3.66
N GLN A 53 -5.56 -12.75 4.91
CA GLN A 53 -5.23 -13.83 5.84
C GLN A 53 -5.76 -13.48 7.24
N ARG A 54 -6.28 -14.47 7.97
CA ARG A 54 -6.68 -14.28 9.37
C ARG A 54 -5.46 -14.40 10.28
N HIS A 55 -5.35 -13.52 11.25
CA HIS A 55 -4.27 -13.53 12.24
C HIS A 55 -4.78 -12.96 13.57
N GLU A 56 -4.84 -13.79 14.62
CA GLU A 56 -5.15 -13.36 16.00
C GLU A 56 -6.31 -12.37 16.16
N GLY A 57 -7.48 -12.67 15.57
CA GLY A 57 -8.66 -11.80 15.66
C GLY A 57 -8.61 -10.54 14.78
N MET A 58 -7.58 -10.42 13.93
CA MET A 58 -7.43 -9.41 12.90
C MET A 58 -7.41 -10.06 11.51
N ARG A 59 -7.57 -9.22 10.47
CA ARG A 59 -7.37 -9.62 9.07
C ARG A 59 -6.19 -8.85 8.49
N ARG A 60 -5.21 -9.61 8.04
CA ARG A 60 -4.02 -9.11 7.33
C ARG A 60 -4.28 -9.13 5.83
N TYR A 61 -4.07 -8.01 5.17
CA TYR A 61 -4.11 -7.88 3.71
C TYR A 61 -2.71 -7.60 3.21
N GLN A 62 -2.23 -8.36 2.22
CA GLN A 62 -0.86 -8.22 1.72
C GLN A 62 -0.83 -8.16 0.19
N ALA A 63 -0.03 -7.24 -0.36
CA ALA A 63 0.33 -7.19 -1.78
C ALA A 63 1.82 -6.89 -1.95
N SER A 64 2.35 -7.19 -3.13
CA SER A 64 3.74 -6.92 -3.48
C SER A 64 3.77 -5.84 -4.56
N LEU A 65 4.48 -4.74 -4.28
CA LEU A 65 4.75 -3.67 -5.25
C LEU A 65 6.14 -3.88 -5.84
N THR A 66 6.24 -3.97 -7.17
CA THR A 66 7.54 -4.09 -7.86
C THR A 66 8.35 -2.80 -7.72
N LEU A 67 9.67 -2.95 -7.66
CA LEU A 67 10.65 -1.85 -7.65
C LEU A 67 11.38 -1.71 -8.99
N ASN A 68 11.05 -2.53 -9.99
CA ASN A 68 11.74 -2.54 -11.29
C ASN A 68 11.32 -1.43 -12.24
N GLU A 69 10.26 -0.69 -11.92
CA GLU A 69 9.69 0.34 -12.79
C GLU A 69 9.12 1.49 -11.96
N GLY A 70 9.02 2.66 -12.58
CA GLY A 70 8.53 3.89 -11.97
C GLY A 70 9.55 4.68 -11.15
N GLU A 71 9.07 5.75 -10.51
CA GLU A 71 9.84 6.74 -9.77
C GLU A 71 10.46 6.24 -8.45
N PRO A 72 11.68 6.67 -8.08
CA PRO A 72 12.36 6.24 -6.85
C PRO A 72 11.50 6.29 -5.57
N THR A 73 10.64 7.30 -5.45
CA THR A 73 9.66 7.39 -4.37
C THR A 73 8.41 6.61 -4.74
N ARG A 74 8.17 5.49 -4.03
CA ARG A 74 6.98 4.66 -4.21
C ARG A 74 5.82 5.23 -3.41
N ARG A 75 4.84 5.82 -4.10
CA ARG A 75 3.63 6.36 -3.48
C ARG A 75 2.50 5.37 -3.52
N TYR A 76 1.79 5.22 -2.40
CA TYR A 76 0.65 4.31 -2.32
C TYR A 76 -0.37 4.69 -1.25
N CYS A 77 -1.58 4.16 -1.40
CA CYS A 77 -2.64 4.16 -0.40
C CYS A 77 -3.46 2.87 -0.52
N PHE A 78 -4.44 2.69 0.36
CA PHE A 78 -5.32 1.51 0.33
C PHE A 78 -6.71 1.92 -0.13
N LYS A 79 -7.26 1.17 -1.08
CA LYS A 79 -8.67 1.26 -1.50
C LYS A 79 -9.42 0.05 -0.98
N LEU A 80 -10.44 0.27 -0.17
CA LEU A 80 -11.25 -0.77 0.46
C LEU A 80 -12.66 -0.72 -0.13
N LEU A 81 -13.19 -1.86 -0.54
CA LEU A 81 -14.52 -2.00 -1.13
C LEU A 81 -15.43 -2.88 -0.27
N TRP A 82 -16.66 -2.40 -0.07
CA TRP A 82 -17.82 -3.14 0.40
C TRP A 82 -18.86 -3.19 -0.72
N ALA A 83 -19.96 -3.91 -0.52
CA ALA A 83 -21.04 -4.00 -1.49
C ALA A 83 -21.66 -2.64 -1.85
N ASP A 84 -21.71 -1.71 -0.89
CA ASP A 84 -22.43 -0.44 -0.98
C ASP A 84 -21.54 0.81 -0.94
N ARG A 85 -20.25 0.65 -0.62
CA ARG A 85 -19.34 1.77 -0.42
C ARG A 85 -17.89 1.44 -0.74
N GLN A 86 -17.11 2.49 -0.93
CA GLN A 86 -15.65 2.44 -0.89
C GLN A 86 -15.11 3.40 0.16
N GLN A 87 -13.95 3.07 0.71
CA GLN A 87 -13.16 3.98 1.55
C GLN A 87 -11.69 3.86 1.19
N TRP A 88 -10.96 4.91 1.52
CA TRP A 88 -9.54 5.01 1.33
C TRP A 88 -8.86 5.11 2.68
N PHE A 89 -7.70 4.47 2.80
CA PHE A 89 -6.84 4.59 3.98
C PHE A 89 -5.47 5.07 3.57
N GLY A 90 -4.99 6.13 4.22
CA GLY A 90 -3.71 6.77 3.97
C GLY A 90 -3.06 7.26 5.27
N PRO A 91 -1.95 8.01 5.18
CA PRO A 91 -1.28 8.62 6.33
C PRO A 91 -2.18 9.46 7.24
N GLN A 92 -3.20 10.11 6.66
CA GLN A 92 -4.18 10.94 7.40
C GLN A 92 -5.37 10.12 7.93
N GLY A 93 -5.31 8.79 7.81
CA GLY A 93 -6.39 7.88 8.21
C GLY A 93 -7.42 7.65 7.11
N TRP A 94 -8.68 7.48 7.53
CA TRP A 94 -9.81 7.14 6.66
C TRP A 94 -10.28 8.34 5.84
N SER A 95 -10.61 8.10 4.57
CA SER A 95 -11.18 9.09 3.66
C SER A 95 -12.26 8.47 2.77
N PRO A 96 -13.35 9.19 2.44
CA PRO A 96 -14.31 8.74 1.43
C PRO A 96 -13.76 8.88 0.00
N THR A 97 -12.76 9.74 -0.21
CA THR A 97 -12.16 10.04 -1.52
C THR A 97 -10.68 9.64 -1.58
N PRO A 98 -10.12 9.37 -2.77
CA PRO A 98 -8.71 9.06 -2.92
C PRO A 98 -7.84 10.20 -2.39
N PRO A 99 -6.80 9.90 -1.58
CA PRO A 99 -5.85 10.93 -1.16
C PRO A 99 -5.04 11.42 -2.37
N GLY A 100 -4.85 12.73 -2.45
CA GLY A 100 -3.94 13.33 -3.43
C GLY A 100 -2.52 12.82 -3.27
N GLN A 101 -1.70 12.94 -4.32
CA GLN A 101 -0.39 12.28 -4.43
C GLN A 101 0.55 12.56 -3.24
N LEU A 102 0.62 13.81 -2.76
CA LEU A 102 1.46 14.19 -1.61
C LEU A 102 0.89 13.75 -0.25
N ALA A 103 -0.38 13.34 -0.21
CA ALA A 103 -1.05 12.84 0.98
C ALA A 103 -1.03 11.30 1.06
N GLN A 104 -0.32 10.61 0.16
CA GLN A 104 -0.16 9.16 0.16
C GLN A 104 1.03 8.73 1.04
N PHE A 105 1.09 7.44 1.40
CA PHE A 105 2.31 6.88 1.96
C PHE A 105 3.41 6.97 0.91
N ALA A 106 4.65 7.15 1.37
CA ALA A 106 5.83 7.21 0.52
C ALA A 106 6.92 6.33 1.12
N VAL A 107 7.59 5.57 0.27
CA VAL A 107 8.80 4.83 0.60
C VAL A 107 9.83 5.17 -0.46
N ASP A 108 10.98 5.70 -0.03
CA ASP A 108 12.08 6.01 -0.93
C ASP A 108 12.93 4.76 -1.15
N GLU A 109 12.97 4.33 -2.40
CA GLU A 109 13.84 3.26 -2.88
C GLU A 109 14.71 3.86 -3.98
N PRO A 110 15.77 4.62 -3.60
CA PRO A 110 16.64 5.26 -4.59
C PRO A 110 17.24 4.19 -5.50
N ASP A 111 17.16 4.45 -6.80
CA ASP A 111 17.98 3.71 -7.75
C ASP A 111 19.46 3.97 -7.39
N ASN A 112 20.28 2.93 -7.43
CA ASN A 112 21.73 3.08 -7.19
C ASN A 112 22.43 3.82 -8.34
N GLY A 113 21.67 4.30 -9.32
CA GLY A 113 22.16 4.81 -10.57
C GLY A 113 22.73 3.70 -11.44
N PRO A 114 23.00 3.98 -12.72
CA PRO A 114 23.72 3.05 -13.55
C PRO A 114 25.13 2.81 -12.99
N ALA A 115 25.58 1.55 -13.02
CA ALA A 115 26.91 1.16 -12.53
C ALA A 115 28.08 1.93 -13.17
N TRP A 116 27.89 2.50 -14.37
CA TRP A 116 28.92 3.27 -15.09
C TRP A 116 29.13 4.70 -14.56
N VAL A 117 28.26 5.20 -13.68
CA VAL A 117 28.42 6.50 -13.00
C VAL A 117 29.32 6.36 -11.75
N ALA A 118 29.64 5.14 -11.34
CA ALA A 118 30.40 4.87 -10.11
C ALA A 118 31.93 5.11 -10.22
N ASP A 119 32.44 5.59 -11.37
CA ASP A 119 33.84 5.93 -11.62
C ASP A 119 34.04 7.41 -12.00
#